data_AF-A0A838UQQ6-F1
#
_entry.id   AF-A0A838UQQ6-F1
#
_cell.length_a   1.000
_cell.length_b   1.000
_cell.length_c   1.000
_cell.angle_alpha   90.00
_cell.angle_beta   90.00
_cell.angle_gamma   90.00
#
_symmetry.space_group_name_H-M   'P 1'
#
loop_
_entity.id
_entity.type
_entity.pdbx_description
1 polymer ?
#
loop_
_entity_poly.entity_id
_entity_poly.type
_entity_poly.pdbx_seq_one_letter_code
_entity_poly.pdbx_strand_id
1 'polypeptide(L)'
;MQRHRGTRRAAWLHWLAVLALPLVLASCGANLSAGGAGMGRATLDVQLRYARSVGVPASMVDQLAARERHIDGQRGWFGLSDAQAMQAYQAVTAQVAQSVIDATASTSDAANTDLHALTIASQRAVAAGIIPATFADHVQTMQSAFASARLPNDYRAIDAKIVAERQLIDAMTAAANRITSFATTVEGLRHAGLPVTLESAELAQARSSYATNTTTDAYARLSAQLDAETLGLVASQTQAIPYLGSALLDDLQTRITTAQGFGENVTSAQKALS
;
A
#
# COMPACT_ATOMS: atom_id res chain seq x y z
N MET A 1 -37.41 87.01 52.60
CA MET A 1 -36.46 85.94 53.00
C MET A 1 -37.23 84.62 53.11
N GLN A 2 -36.56 83.49 52.82
CA GLN A 2 -37.03 82.07 52.82
C GLN A 2 -37.80 81.63 51.56
N ARG A 3 -37.14 81.10 50.51
CA ARG A 3 -36.44 79.80 50.30
C ARG A 3 -37.36 78.66 49.84
N HIS A 4 -37.43 78.49 48.51
CA HIS A 4 -37.80 77.26 47.82
C HIS A 4 -36.82 76.12 48.16
N ARG A 5 -37.34 74.98 48.62
CA ARG A 5 -36.64 73.68 48.61
C ARG A 5 -37.65 72.56 48.46
N GLY A 6 -37.43 71.68 47.48
CA GLY A 6 -37.83 70.28 47.63
C GLY A 6 -38.48 69.60 46.42
N THR A 7 -37.74 69.40 45.32
CA THR A 7 -38.06 68.33 44.34
C THR A 7 -36.81 67.90 43.57
N ARG A 8 -35.85 67.25 44.26
CA ARG A 8 -34.69 66.62 43.61
C ARG A 8 -34.28 65.33 44.33
N ARG A 9 -35.17 64.33 44.42
CA ARG A 9 -34.82 63.00 44.97
C ARG A 9 -35.45 61.79 44.28
N ALA A 10 -36.19 61.96 43.17
CA ALA A 10 -36.94 60.86 42.56
C ALA A 10 -36.44 60.36 41.18
N ALA A 11 -35.23 60.76 40.75
CA ALA A 11 -34.72 60.39 39.41
C ALA A 11 -33.49 59.45 39.42
N TRP A 12 -32.95 59.09 40.59
CA TRP A 12 -31.69 58.32 40.69
C TRP A 12 -31.85 56.82 40.97
N LEU A 13 -33.06 56.33 41.24
CA LEU A 13 -33.29 54.90 41.54
C LEU A 13 -33.78 54.06 40.35
N HIS A 14 -34.14 54.67 39.21
CA HIS A 14 -34.65 53.93 38.05
C HIS A 14 -33.57 53.58 37.01
N TRP A 15 -32.37 54.16 37.10
CA TRP A 15 -31.27 53.88 36.16
C TRP A 15 -30.37 52.70 36.56
N LEU A 16 -30.45 52.24 37.82
CA LEU A 16 -29.67 51.09 38.31
C LEU A 16 -30.33 49.73 38.05
N ALA A 17 -31.64 49.69 37.73
CA ALA A 17 -32.38 48.45 37.48
C ALA A 17 -32.35 48.00 36.00
N VAL A 18 -32.06 48.89 35.05
CA VAL A 18 -32.06 48.57 33.61
C VAL A 18 -30.68 48.10 33.11
N LEU A 19 -29.61 48.36 33.87
CA LEU A 19 -28.23 47.95 33.52
C LEU A 19 -27.80 46.60 34.11
N ALA A 20 -28.65 45.96 34.93
CA ALA A 20 -28.37 44.65 35.51
C ALA A 20 -28.94 43.46 34.70
N LEU A 21 -29.80 43.71 33.70
CA LEU A 21 -30.49 42.65 32.95
C LEU A 21 -29.74 42.05 31.73
N PRO A 22 -28.67 42.62 31.14
CA PRO A 22 -27.96 41.92 30.07
C PRO A 22 -26.92 40.89 30.57
N LEU A 23 -26.59 40.86 31.87
CA LEU A 23 -25.58 39.93 32.42
C LEU A 23 -26.09 38.50 32.64
N VAL A 24 -27.40 38.27 32.60
CA VAL A 24 -27.99 36.91 32.75
C VAL A 24 -28.22 36.23 31.38
N LEU A 25 -28.10 36.96 30.27
CA LEU A 25 -28.23 36.40 28.91
C LEU A 25 -26.88 36.11 28.25
N ALA A 26 -25.77 36.63 28.78
CA ALA A 26 -24.41 36.28 28.33
C ALA A 26 -23.84 35.00 28.97
N SER A 27 -24.56 34.35 29.89
CA SER A 27 -24.18 33.05 30.46
C SER A 27 -24.80 31.85 29.73
N CYS A 28 -25.60 32.09 28.68
CA CYS A 28 -26.26 31.02 27.92
C CYS A 28 -25.53 30.66 26.61
N GLY A 29 -24.27 31.07 26.48
CA GLY A 29 -23.30 30.52 25.55
C GLY A 29 -22.08 30.14 26.36
N ALA A 30 -22.12 28.97 27.00
CA ALA A 30 -20.92 28.38 27.60
C ALA A 30 -19.82 28.48 26.54
N ASN A 31 -18.78 29.26 26.81
CA ASN A 31 -17.67 29.42 25.89
C ASN A 31 -16.99 28.05 25.82
N LEU A 32 -17.38 27.21 24.85
CA LEU A 32 -16.99 25.80 24.72
C LEU A 32 -15.46 25.63 24.53
N SER A 33 -14.72 26.73 24.43
CA SER A 33 -13.27 26.80 24.34
C SER A 33 -12.58 27.16 25.67
N ALA A 34 -13.30 27.62 26.68
CA ALA A 34 -12.73 27.98 27.99
C ALA A 34 -12.95 26.84 29.00
N GLY A 35 -11.86 26.22 29.47
CA GLY A 35 -11.91 25.11 30.43
C GLY A 35 -10.98 23.95 30.06
N GLY A 36 -10.99 22.89 30.88
CA GLY A 36 -10.16 21.70 30.67
C GLY A 36 -10.56 20.93 29.41
N ALA A 37 -11.85 20.92 29.05
CA ALA A 37 -12.33 20.26 27.85
C ALA A 37 -11.83 20.95 26.56
N GLY A 38 -11.70 22.28 26.56
CA GLY A 38 -11.14 23.03 25.42
C GLY A 38 -9.68 22.66 25.15
N MET A 39 -8.86 22.56 26.19
CA MET A 39 -7.47 22.09 26.08
C MET A 39 -7.39 20.61 25.66
N GLY A 40 -8.24 19.75 26.21
CA GLY A 40 -8.32 18.33 25.85
C GLY A 40 -8.64 18.14 24.36
N ARG A 41 -9.63 18.88 23.85
CA ARG A 41 -9.98 18.89 22.43
C ARG A 41 -8.82 19.35 21.55
N ALA A 42 -8.22 20.49 21.85
CA ALA A 42 -7.09 21.01 21.07
C ALA A 42 -5.90 20.04 21.03
N THR A 43 -5.66 19.34 22.14
CA THR A 43 -4.63 18.28 22.22
C THR A 43 -4.98 17.11 21.31
N LEU A 44 -6.23 16.63 21.35
CA LEU A 44 -6.71 15.55 20.49
C LEU A 44 -6.62 15.92 19.00
N ASP A 45 -7.02 17.13 18.62
CA ASP A 45 -6.90 17.65 17.25
C ASP A 45 -5.46 17.62 16.71
N VAL A 46 -4.48 17.97 17.56
CA VAL A 46 -3.06 17.88 17.21
C VAL A 46 -2.65 16.42 17.02
N GLN A 47 -3.06 15.53 17.91
CA GLN A 47 -2.73 14.10 17.85
C GLN A 47 -3.36 13.40 16.64
N LEU A 48 -4.60 13.72 16.29
CA LEU A 48 -5.26 13.18 15.09
C LEU A 48 -4.55 13.63 13.81
N ARG A 49 -4.12 14.90 13.74
CA ARG A 49 -3.31 15.40 12.61
C ARG A 49 -1.95 14.72 12.54
N TYR A 50 -1.27 14.55 13.69
CA TYR A 50 -0.03 13.80 13.77
C TYR A 50 -0.20 12.37 13.28
N ALA A 51 -1.20 11.64 13.78
CA ALA A 51 -1.51 10.27 13.37
C ALA A 51 -1.69 10.13 11.84
N ARG A 52 -2.42 11.07 11.20
CA ARG A 52 -2.52 11.10 9.73
C ARG A 52 -1.16 11.33 9.07
N SER A 53 -0.39 12.29 9.57
CA SER A 53 0.91 12.66 8.97
C SER A 53 1.95 11.52 9.04
N VAL A 54 1.89 10.69 10.08
CA VAL A 54 2.81 9.54 10.25
C VAL A 54 2.31 8.27 9.57
N GLY A 55 1.09 8.27 9.02
CA GLY A 55 0.59 7.19 8.19
C GLY A 55 -0.41 6.24 8.85
N VAL A 56 -1.03 6.61 9.97
CA VAL A 56 -2.14 5.81 10.51
C VAL A 56 -3.26 5.73 9.45
N PRO A 57 -3.87 4.54 9.20
CA PRO A 57 -4.94 4.39 8.22
C PRO A 57 -6.07 5.41 8.41
N ALA A 58 -6.51 6.03 7.32
CA ALA A 58 -7.56 7.06 7.36
C ALA A 58 -8.84 6.56 8.04
N SER A 59 -9.24 5.31 7.78
CA SER A 59 -10.40 4.68 8.42
C SER A 59 -10.32 4.69 9.95
N MET A 60 -9.14 4.46 10.53
CA MET A 60 -8.92 4.44 11.97
C MET A 60 -8.94 5.87 12.54
N VAL A 61 -8.29 6.82 11.87
CA VAL A 61 -8.31 8.22 12.30
C VAL A 61 -9.71 8.83 12.21
N ASP A 62 -10.45 8.53 11.16
CA ASP A 62 -11.79 9.10 10.94
C ASP A 62 -12.82 8.56 11.94
N GLN A 63 -12.67 7.32 12.39
CA GLN A 63 -13.45 6.77 13.52
C GLN A 63 -13.15 7.53 14.82
N LEU A 64 -11.89 7.86 15.11
CA LEU A 64 -11.50 8.62 16.30
C LEU A 64 -11.98 10.09 16.21
N ALA A 65 -11.90 10.71 15.03
CA ALA A 65 -12.45 12.04 14.76
C ALA A 65 -13.99 12.06 14.83
N ALA A 66 -14.67 10.95 14.52
CA ALA A 66 -16.12 10.82 14.75
C ALA A 66 -16.44 10.76 16.25
N ARG A 67 -15.62 10.09 17.06
CA ARG A 67 -15.77 10.09 18.53
C ARG A 67 -15.56 11.47 19.13
N GLU A 68 -14.59 12.24 18.64
CA GLU A 68 -14.41 13.64 19.02
C GLU A 68 -15.68 14.48 18.75
N ARG A 69 -16.22 14.41 17.53
CA ARG A 69 -17.45 15.13 17.15
C ARG A 69 -18.66 14.70 18.00
N HIS A 70 -18.71 13.43 18.39
CA HIS A 70 -19.75 12.94 19.28
C HIS A 70 -19.62 13.54 20.69
N ILE A 71 -18.40 13.63 21.23
CA ILE A 71 -18.14 14.31 22.51
C ILE A 71 -18.55 15.78 22.40
N ASP A 72 -18.15 16.48 21.34
CA ASP A 72 -18.54 17.88 21.08
C ASP A 72 -20.07 18.06 21.09
N GLY A 73 -20.80 17.17 20.42
CA GLY A 73 -22.27 17.21 20.35
C GLY A 73 -22.97 16.92 21.68
N GLN A 74 -22.27 16.30 22.63
CA GLN A 74 -22.78 16.01 23.98
C GLN A 74 -22.42 17.08 25.02
N ARG A 75 -21.70 18.15 24.65
CA ARG A 75 -21.36 19.23 25.60
C ARG A 75 -22.53 20.20 25.76
N GLY A 76 -22.88 20.55 27.00
CA GLY A 76 -23.92 21.56 27.27
C GLY A 76 -24.67 21.35 28.60
N TRP A 77 -25.75 22.11 28.79
CA TRP A 77 -26.50 22.18 30.05
C TRP A 77 -27.04 20.82 30.53
N PHE A 78 -27.51 19.97 29.61
CA PHE A 78 -28.00 18.62 29.89
C PHE A 78 -27.01 17.51 29.49
N GLY A 79 -25.78 17.90 29.15
CA GLY A 79 -24.77 17.04 28.55
C GLY A 79 -23.60 16.73 29.48
N LEU A 80 -22.46 16.40 28.89
CA LEU A 80 -21.21 16.20 29.62
C LEU A 80 -20.76 17.51 30.28
N SER A 81 -20.42 17.41 31.58
CA SER A 81 -19.68 18.47 32.28
C SER A 81 -18.28 18.67 31.68
N ASP A 82 -17.64 19.81 31.95
CA ASP A 82 -16.29 20.10 31.46
C ASP A 82 -15.28 19.01 31.88
N ALA A 83 -15.35 18.53 33.13
CA ALA A 83 -14.48 17.47 33.63
C ALA A 83 -14.72 16.12 32.92
N GLN A 84 -15.98 15.76 32.67
CA GLN A 84 -16.32 14.52 31.95
C GLN A 84 -15.91 14.60 30.47
N ALA A 85 -16.13 15.73 29.81
CA ALA A 85 -15.68 15.95 28.44
C ALA A 85 -14.15 15.90 28.35
N MET A 86 -13.43 16.52 29.29
CA MET A 86 -11.97 16.43 29.38
C MET A 86 -11.48 14.99 29.51
N GLN A 87 -12.09 14.18 30.39
CA GLN A 87 -11.77 12.76 30.52
C GLN A 87 -12.05 11.97 29.23
N ALA A 88 -13.17 12.27 28.56
CA ALA A 88 -13.49 11.64 27.27
C ALA A 88 -12.45 11.98 26.19
N TYR A 89 -12.02 13.24 26.07
CA TYR A 89 -10.95 13.60 25.13
C TYR A 89 -9.61 12.94 25.49
N GLN A 90 -9.27 12.83 26.77
CA GLN A 90 -8.06 12.11 27.21
C GLN A 90 -8.10 10.63 26.81
N ALA A 91 -9.26 9.97 26.96
CA ALA A 91 -9.43 8.59 26.54
C ALA A 91 -9.27 8.42 25.02
N VAL A 92 -9.84 9.31 24.21
CA VAL A 92 -9.65 9.27 22.74
C VAL A 92 -8.19 9.59 22.38
N THR A 93 -7.55 10.50 23.09
CA THR A 93 -6.12 10.83 22.87
C THR A 93 -5.22 9.62 23.11
N ALA A 94 -5.47 8.86 24.18
CA ALA A 94 -4.76 7.60 24.43
C ALA A 94 -5.00 6.57 23.32
N GLN A 95 -6.21 6.50 22.78
CA GLN A 95 -6.52 5.63 21.63
C GLN A 95 -5.80 6.08 20.35
N VAL A 96 -5.64 7.38 20.12
CA VAL A 96 -4.83 7.89 19.00
C VAL A 96 -3.37 7.45 19.16
N ALA A 97 -2.79 7.59 20.35
CA ALA A 97 -1.43 7.13 20.61
C ALA A 97 -1.28 5.61 20.35
N GLN A 98 -2.24 4.80 20.82
CA GLN A 98 -2.25 3.37 20.57
C GLN A 98 -2.39 3.05 19.06
N SER A 99 -3.22 3.80 18.33
CA SER A 99 -3.39 3.61 16.88
C SER A 99 -2.09 3.81 16.09
N VAL A 100 -1.22 4.71 16.54
CA VAL A 100 0.11 4.92 15.94
C VAL A 100 0.99 3.70 16.22
N ILE A 101 0.99 3.18 17.45
CA ILE A 101 1.77 1.99 17.83
C ILE A 101 1.33 0.78 17.01
N ASP A 102 0.02 0.51 16.97
CA ASP A 102 -0.55 -0.63 16.25
C ASP A 102 -0.28 -0.54 14.74
N ALA A 103 -0.48 0.65 14.16
CA ALA A 103 -0.16 0.89 12.75
C ALA A 103 1.33 0.68 12.47
N THR A 104 2.21 1.14 13.37
CA THR A 104 3.67 0.98 13.21
C THR A 104 4.05 -0.49 13.22
N ALA A 105 3.57 -1.25 14.21
CA ALA A 105 3.81 -2.68 14.32
C ALA A 105 3.31 -3.43 13.08
N SER A 106 2.07 -3.17 12.66
CA SER A 106 1.49 -3.81 11.47
C SER A 106 2.30 -3.51 10.19
N THR A 107 2.71 -2.27 9.97
CA THR A 107 3.52 -1.93 8.78
C THR A 107 4.94 -2.47 8.87
N SER A 108 5.53 -2.57 10.07
CA SER A 108 6.83 -3.18 10.30
C SER A 108 6.80 -4.68 10.01
N ASP A 109 5.75 -5.39 10.46
CA ASP A 109 5.60 -6.83 10.23
C ASP A 109 5.44 -7.16 8.75
N ALA A 110 4.63 -6.35 8.02
CA ALA A 110 4.47 -6.48 6.58
C ALA A 110 5.81 -6.29 5.85
N ALA A 111 6.50 -5.18 6.12
CA ALA A 111 7.79 -4.88 5.51
C ALA A 111 8.86 -5.93 5.83
N ASN A 112 8.88 -6.47 7.05
CA ASN A 112 9.81 -7.54 7.44
C ASN A 112 9.53 -8.85 6.69
N THR A 113 8.25 -9.19 6.52
CA THR A 113 7.81 -10.38 5.77
C THR A 113 8.25 -10.29 4.31
N ASP A 114 8.01 -9.15 3.66
CA ASP A 114 8.39 -8.95 2.27
C ASP A 114 9.92 -8.83 2.11
N LEU A 115 10.64 -8.28 3.10
CA LEU A 115 12.11 -8.22 3.08
C LEU A 115 12.73 -9.62 3.12
N HIS A 116 12.17 -10.51 3.94
CA HIS A 116 12.60 -11.90 3.98
C HIS A 116 12.30 -12.61 2.65
N ALA A 117 11.13 -12.36 2.05
CA ALA A 117 10.78 -12.89 0.74
C ALA A 117 11.73 -12.40 -0.36
N LEU A 118 12.09 -11.11 -0.37
CA LEU A 118 13.08 -10.53 -1.28
C LEU A 118 14.46 -11.18 -1.09
N THR A 119 14.88 -11.41 0.15
CA THR A 119 16.16 -12.07 0.44
C THR A 119 16.23 -13.48 -0.13
N ILE A 120 15.14 -14.26 -0.01
CA ILE A 120 15.06 -15.60 -0.59
C ILE A 120 15.02 -15.55 -2.12
N ALA A 121 14.24 -14.61 -2.70
CA ALA A 121 14.16 -14.43 -4.15
C ALA A 121 15.53 -14.06 -4.74
N SER A 122 16.25 -13.13 -4.11
CA SER A 122 17.57 -12.71 -4.58
C SER A 122 18.61 -13.82 -4.48
N GLN A 123 18.66 -14.57 -3.38
CA GLN A 123 19.57 -15.71 -3.24
C GLN A 123 19.36 -16.77 -4.33
N ARG A 124 18.10 -17.11 -4.63
CA ARG A 124 17.76 -18.04 -5.71
C ARG A 124 18.17 -17.49 -7.08
N ALA A 125 17.88 -16.22 -7.35
CA ALA A 125 18.23 -15.58 -8.61
C ALA A 125 19.75 -15.46 -8.81
N VAL A 126 20.52 -15.17 -7.75
CA VAL A 126 21.99 -15.19 -7.80
C VAL A 126 22.51 -16.59 -8.10
N ALA A 127 22.01 -17.62 -7.41
CA ALA A 127 22.42 -19.00 -7.63
C ALA A 127 22.12 -19.49 -9.05
N ALA A 128 21.04 -19.00 -9.65
CA ALA A 128 20.66 -19.27 -11.03
C ALA A 128 21.39 -18.37 -12.07
N GLY A 129 22.23 -17.42 -11.64
CA GLY A 129 22.94 -16.50 -12.53
C GLY A 129 22.05 -15.45 -13.22
N ILE A 130 20.84 -15.22 -12.68
CA ILE A 130 19.84 -14.27 -13.21
C ILE A 130 20.22 -12.83 -12.84
N ILE A 131 20.71 -12.62 -11.62
CA ILE A 131 21.18 -11.34 -11.11
C ILE A 131 22.62 -11.47 -10.60
N PRO A 132 23.42 -10.39 -10.59
CA PRO A 132 24.79 -10.43 -10.10
C PRO A 132 24.84 -10.63 -8.58
N ALA A 133 25.91 -11.26 -8.09
CA ALA A 133 26.14 -11.46 -6.65
C ALA A 133 26.22 -10.15 -5.84
N THR A 134 26.60 -9.04 -6.49
CA THR A 134 26.61 -7.69 -5.90
C THR A 134 25.23 -7.18 -5.51
N PHE A 135 24.15 -7.85 -5.95
CA PHE A 135 22.80 -7.54 -5.51
C PHE A 135 22.60 -7.70 -3.99
N ALA A 136 23.45 -8.48 -3.32
CA ALA A 136 23.44 -8.58 -1.85
C ALA A 136 23.59 -7.20 -1.17
N ASP A 137 24.36 -6.27 -1.76
CA ASP A 137 24.54 -4.92 -1.22
C ASP A 137 23.25 -4.09 -1.28
N HIS A 138 22.41 -4.32 -2.30
CA HIS A 138 21.09 -3.70 -2.42
C HIS A 138 20.16 -4.21 -1.31
N VAL A 139 20.14 -5.52 -1.05
CA VAL A 139 19.35 -6.11 0.04
C VAL A 139 19.82 -5.57 1.39
N GLN A 140 21.13 -5.47 1.62
CA GLN A 140 21.70 -4.90 2.85
C GLN A 140 21.30 -3.43 3.06
N THR A 141 21.23 -2.66 1.98
CA THR A 141 20.76 -1.27 2.03
C THR A 141 19.30 -1.19 2.46
N MET A 142 18.43 -2.07 1.94
CA MET A 142 17.02 -2.13 2.36
C MET A 142 16.87 -2.59 3.82
N GLN A 143 17.66 -3.56 4.26
CA GLN A 143 17.70 -3.98 5.68
C GLN A 143 18.12 -2.83 6.60
N SER A 144 19.09 -2.03 6.19
CA SER A 144 19.55 -0.86 6.96
C SER A 144 18.48 0.24 7.01
N ALA A 145 17.77 0.47 5.90
CA ALA A 145 16.63 1.39 5.86
C ALA A 145 15.50 0.89 6.77
N PHE A 146 15.16 -0.40 6.72
CA PHE A 146 14.18 -1.03 7.60
C PHE A 146 14.55 -0.87 9.08
N ALA A 147 15.81 -1.11 9.44
CA ALA A 147 16.29 -0.98 10.81
C ALA A 147 16.26 0.46 11.35
N SER A 148 16.28 1.47 10.46
CA SER A 148 16.20 2.89 10.84
C SER A 148 14.78 3.47 10.81
N ALA A 149 13.82 2.79 10.20
CA ALA A 149 12.41 3.18 10.16
C ALA A 149 11.78 3.22 11.57
N ARG A 150 10.89 4.19 11.82
CA ARG A 150 10.24 4.35 13.13
C ARG A 150 8.74 4.59 13.03
N LEU A 151 8.25 5.07 11.89
CA LEU A 151 6.86 5.44 11.69
C LEU A 151 6.18 4.56 10.64
N PRO A 152 4.84 4.46 10.65
CA PRO A 152 4.11 3.65 9.68
C PRO A 152 4.43 3.99 8.22
N ASN A 153 4.56 5.29 7.90
CA ASN A 153 4.92 5.73 6.55
C ASN A 153 6.35 5.34 6.16
N ASP A 154 7.30 5.31 7.10
CA ASP A 154 8.67 4.87 6.82
C ASP A 154 8.66 3.41 6.35
N TYR A 155 7.99 2.56 7.13
CA TYR A 155 7.87 1.13 6.82
C TYR A 155 7.14 0.90 5.50
N ARG A 156 6.03 1.59 5.23
CA ARG A 156 5.33 1.48 3.93
C ARG A 156 6.17 1.91 2.74
N ALA A 157 6.96 2.97 2.88
CA ALA A 157 7.82 3.45 1.80
C ALA A 157 8.94 2.45 1.49
N ILE A 158 9.45 1.77 2.51
CA ILE A 158 10.46 0.71 2.37
C ILE A 158 9.83 -0.56 1.78
N ASP A 159 8.66 -0.97 2.29
CA ASP A 159 7.89 -2.10 1.80
C ASP A 159 7.58 -2.00 0.31
N ALA A 160 7.09 -0.84 -0.14
CA ALA A 160 6.82 -0.61 -1.56
C ALA A 160 8.06 -0.82 -2.45
N LYS A 161 9.26 -0.45 -1.98
CA LYS A 161 10.52 -0.69 -2.70
C LYS A 161 10.89 -2.16 -2.69
N ILE A 162 10.76 -2.83 -1.55
CA ILE A 162 11.02 -4.27 -1.39
C ILE A 162 10.14 -5.07 -2.35
N VAL A 163 8.83 -4.77 -2.37
CA VAL A 163 7.85 -5.45 -3.24
C VAL A 163 8.16 -5.21 -4.71
N ALA A 164 8.45 -3.97 -5.12
CA ALA A 164 8.81 -3.66 -6.50
C ALA A 164 10.07 -4.41 -6.96
N GLU A 165 11.09 -4.45 -6.11
CA GLU A 165 12.34 -5.16 -6.38
C GLU A 165 12.12 -6.68 -6.47
N ARG A 166 11.32 -7.25 -5.56
CA ARG A 166 10.96 -8.67 -5.61
C ARG A 166 10.24 -9.00 -6.91
N GLN A 167 9.25 -8.19 -7.29
CA GLN A 167 8.50 -8.38 -8.54
C GLN A 167 9.40 -8.31 -9.78
N LEU A 168 10.40 -7.43 -9.77
CA LEU A 168 11.40 -7.37 -10.84
C LEU A 168 12.20 -8.67 -10.92
N ILE A 169 12.74 -9.17 -9.80
CA ILE A 169 13.49 -10.44 -9.75
C ILE A 169 12.62 -11.61 -10.23
N ASP A 170 11.35 -11.66 -9.79
CA ASP A 170 10.42 -12.71 -10.20
C ASP A 170 10.15 -12.65 -11.71
N ALA A 171 9.96 -11.45 -12.27
CA ALA A 171 9.76 -11.26 -13.71
C ALA A 171 11.02 -11.61 -14.53
N MET A 172 12.21 -11.23 -14.06
CA MET A 172 13.49 -11.64 -14.65
C MET A 172 13.62 -13.17 -14.66
N THR A 173 13.35 -13.81 -13.53
CA THR A 173 13.41 -15.27 -13.39
C THR A 173 12.43 -15.96 -14.34
N ALA A 174 11.20 -15.45 -14.41
CA ALA A 174 10.18 -15.97 -15.30
C ALA A 174 10.58 -15.86 -16.79
N ALA A 175 11.18 -14.75 -17.19
CA ALA A 175 11.67 -14.55 -18.55
C ALA A 175 12.87 -15.45 -18.87
N ALA A 176 13.84 -15.59 -17.95
CA ALA A 176 15.00 -16.46 -18.12
C ALA A 176 14.61 -17.93 -18.29
N ASN A 177 13.64 -18.40 -17.49
CA ASN A 177 13.10 -19.76 -17.61
C ASN A 177 12.42 -19.99 -18.96
N ARG A 178 11.64 -19.01 -19.45
CA ARG A 178 10.98 -19.10 -20.77
C ARG A 178 11.99 -19.11 -21.91
N ILE A 179 13.05 -18.31 -21.85
CA ILE A 179 14.14 -18.34 -22.83
C ILE A 179 14.79 -19.73 -22.84
N THR A 180 15.01 -20.31 -21.66
CA THR A 180 15.62 -21.65 -21.54
C THR A 180 14.71 -22.74 -22.11
N SER A 181 13.41 -22.70 -21.81
CA SER A 181 12.44 -23.66 -22.37
C SER A 181 12.28 -23.49 -23.88
N PHE A 182 12.19 -22.25 -24.38
CA PHE A 182 12.14 -21.99 -25.83
C PHE A 182 13.40 -22.50 -26.53
N ALA A 183 14.58 -22.24 -25.96
CA ALA A 183 15.85 -22.79 -26.49
C ALA A 183 15.86 -24.32 -26.53
N THR A 184 15.31 -24.97 -25.51
CA THR A 184 15.18 -26.44 -25.45
C THR A 184 14.24 -26.95 -26.54
N THR A 185 13.13 -26.24 -26.79
CA THR A 185 12.19 -26.55 -27.87
C THR A 185 12.86 -26.45 -29.24
N VAL A 186 13.53 -25.32 -29.51
CA VAL A 186 14.27 -25.08 -30.76
C VAL A 186 15.33 -26.16 -30.99
N GLU A 187 16.04 -26.57 -29.95
CA GLU A 187 17.03 -27.64 -30.03
C GLU A 187 16.40 -29.01 -30.33
N GLY A 188 15.26 -29.32 -29.71
CA GLY A 188 14.50 -30.54 -30.00
C GLY A 188 14.03 -30.61 -31.45
N LEU A 189 13.49 -29.51 -31.98
CA LEU A 189 13.08 -29.41 -33.39
C LEU A 189 14.27 -29.57 -34.34
N ARG A 190 15.40 -28.96 -34.02
CA ARG A 190 16.66 -29.11 -34.78
C ARG A 190 17.11 -30.57 -34.82
N HIS A 191 17.08 -31.27 -33.70
CA HIS A 191 17.41 -32.70 -33.63
C HIS A 191 16.45 -33.59 -34.42
N ALA A 192 15.18 -33.21 -34.52
CA ALA A 192 14.19 -33.87 -35.37
C ALA A 192 14.34 -33.55 -36.87
N GLY A 193 15.36 -32.77 -37.26
CA GLY A 193 15.65 -32.44 -38.66
C GLY A 193 14.77 -31.32 -39.23
N LEU A 194 14.09 -30.56 -38.38
CA LEU A 194 13.21 -29.47 -38.79
C LEU A 194 14.00 -28.17 -38.98
N PRO A 195 13.65 -27.34 -39.97
CA PRO A 195 14.29 -26.05 -40.15
C PRO A 195 13.89 -25.11 -39.01
N VAL A 196 14.86 -24.61 -38.25
CA VAL A 196 14.65 -23.75 -37.06
C VAL A 196 15.24 -22.34 -37.22
N THR A 197 15.34 -21.85 -38.45
CA THR A 197 16.07 -20.59 -38.74
C THR A 197 15.37 -19.36 -38.15
N LEU A 198 14.05 -19.33 -38.20
CA LEU A 198 13.26 -18.24 -37.64
C LEU A 198 13.32 -18.25 -36.12
N GLU A 199 13.10 -19.42 -35.51
CA GLU A 199 13.05 -19.61 -34.07
C GLU A 199 14.42 -19.38 -33.42
N SER A 200 15.50 -19.71 -34.14
CA SER A 200 16.87 -19.38 -33.70
C SER A 200 17.11 -17.87 -33.68
N ALA A 201 16.54 -17.12 -34.63
CA ALA A 201 16.63 -15.67 -34.67
C ALA A 201 15.77 -15.02 -33.56
N GLU A 202 14.56 -15.53 -33.34
CA GLU A 202 13.67 -15.12 -32.25
C GLU A 202 14.33 -15.36 -30.88
N LEU A 203 14.97 -16.52 -30.67
CA LEU A 203 15.71 -16.82 -29.46
C LEU A 203 16.88 -15.85 -29.24
N ALA A 204 17.61 -15.48 -30.30
CA ALA A 204 18.70 -14.50 -30.21
C ALA A 204 18.16 -13.11 -29.84
N GLN A 205 17.04 -12.70 -30.44
CA GLN A 205 16.36 -11.44 -30.12
C GLN A 205 15.84 -11.43 -28.67
N ALA A 206 15.27 -12.53 -28.20
CA ALA A 206 14.78 -12.67 -26.83
C ALA A 206 15.92 -12.53 -25.81
N ARG A 207 17.07 -13.17 -26.07
CA ARG A 207 18.29 -13.03 -25.23
C ARG A 207 18.82 -11.60 -25.21
N SER A 208 18.83 -10.93 -26.37
CA SER A 208 19.24 -9.52 -26.44
C SER A 208 18.27 -8.63 -25.65
N SER A 209 16.96 -8.82 -25.82
CA SER A 209 15.93 -8.06 -25.13
C SER A 209 16.02 -8.25 -23.62
N TYR A 210 16.21 -9.50 -23.17
CA TYR A 210 16.44 -9.82 -21.77
C TYR A 210 17.62 -9.04 -21.18
N ALA A 211 18.76 -9.02 -21.86
CA ALA A 211 19.96 -8.33 -21.40
C ALA A 211 19.80 -6.80 -21.31
N THR A 212 18.91 -6.21 -22.11
CA THR A 212 18.66 -4.77 -22.14
C THR A 212 17.47 -4.30 -21.30
N ASN A 213 16.60 -5.22 -20.89
CA ASN A 213 15.40 -4.89 -20.13
C ASN A 213 15.74 -4.50 -18.69
N THR A 214 15.04 -3.49 -18.17
CA THR A 214 15.27 -2.98 -16.80
C THR A 214 14.00 -2.85 -15.98
N THR A 215 12.84 -3.25 -16.54
CA THR A 215 11.53 -3.06 -15.90
C THR A 215 10.72 -4.34 -15.89
N THR A 216 9.89 -4.51 -14.86
CA THR A 216 8.98 -5.66 -14.70
C THR A 216 8.10 -5.86 -15.94
N ASP A 217 7.52 -4.78 -16.48
CA ASP A 217 6.65 -4.85 -17.66
C ASP A 217 7.38 -5.28 -18.94
N ALA A 218 8.66 -4.94 -19.08
CA ALA A 218 9.46 -5.39 -20.23
C ALA A 218 9.74 -6.90 -20.15
N TYR A 219 10.07 -7.42 -18.96
CA TYR A 219 10.24 -8.85 -18.74
C TYR A 219 8.92 -9.64 -18.86
N ALA A 220 7.81 -9.07 -18.40
CA ALA A 220 6.48 -9.67 -18.56
C ALA A 220 6.08 -9.76 -20.04
N ARG A 221 6.32 -8.70 -20.83
CA ARG A 221 6.06 -8.73 -22.28
C ARG A 221 6.94 -9.73 -23.02
N LEU A 222 8.24 -9.80 -22.69
CA LEU A 222 9.15 -10.81 -23.23
C LEU A 222 8.66 -12.23 -22.91
N SER A 223 8.18 -12.44 -21.69
CA SER A 223 7.61 -13.72 -21.26
C SER A 223 6.38 -14.11 -22.08
N ALA A 224 5.43 -13.18 -22.27
CA ALA A 224 4.24 -13.41 -23.07
C ALA A 224 4.55 -13.68 -24.55
N GLN A 225 5.53 -12.95 -25.12
CA GLN A 225 5.99 -13.19 -26.49
C GLN A 225 6.52 -14.63 -26.66
N LEU A 226 7.40 -15.07 -25.75
CA LEU A 226 7.94 -16.43 -25.79
C LEU A 226 6.87 -17.51 -25.58
N ASP A 227 5.85 -17.23 -24.77
CA ASP A 227 4.69 -18.14 -24.61
C ASP A 227 3.92 -18.26 -25.93
N ALA A 228 3.65 -17.16 -26.62
CA ALA A 228 2.96 -17.15 -27.91
C ALA A 228 3.78 -17.85 -29.01
N GLU A 229 5.09 -17.60 -29.10
CA GLU A 229 6.00 -18.27 -30.05
C GLU A 229 6.03 -19.79 -29.81
N THR A 230 6.11 -20.21 -28.54
CA THR A 230 6.07 -21.64 -28.17
C THR A 230 4.75 -22.30 -28.56
N LEU A 231 3.61 -21.65 -28.31
CA LEU A 231 2.28 -22.16 -28.69
C LEU A 231 2.10 -22.21 -30.22
N GLY A 232 2.59 -21.20 -30.93
CA GLY A 232 2.59 -21.15 -32.40
C GLY A 232 3.38 -22.30 -33.02
N LEU A 233 4.55 -22.62 -32.46
CA LEU A 233 5.36 -23.76 -32.88
C LEU A 233 4.60 -25.08 -32.74
N VAL A 234 4.03 -25.35 -31.57
CA VAL A 234 3.27 -26.59 -31.33
C VAL A 234 2.06 -26.70 -32.26
N ALA A 235 1.34 -25.61 -32.53
CA ALA A 235 0.21 -25.62 -33.45
C ALA A 235 0.65 -25.91 -34.90
N SER A 236 1.77 -25.34 -35.34
CA SER A 236 2.30 -25.50 -36.70
C SER A 236 2.99 -26.86 -36.93
N GLN A 237 3.49 -27.49 -35.87
CA GLN A 237 4.34 -28.69 -35.95
C GLN A 237 3.71 -29.93 -35.34
N THR A 238 2.41 -30.13 -35.57
CA THR A 238 1.63 -31.30 -35.09
C THR A 238 2.20 -32.66 -35.51
N GLN A 239 3.10 -32.71 -36.49
CA GLN A 239 3.81 -33.93 -36.94
C GLN A 239 5.09 -34.23 -36.15
N ALA A 240 5.64 -33.27 -35.39
CA ALA A 240 6.90 -33.38 -34.65
C ALA A 240 6.73 -33.77 -33.17
N ILE A 241 5.48 -33.85 -32.71
CA ILE A 241 5.08 -34.08 -31.31
C ILE A 241 5.68 -35.35 -30.67
N PRO A 242 5.90 -36.48 -31.37
CA PRO A 242 6.47 -37.69 -30.75
C PRO A 242 7.88 -37.49 -30.17
N TYR A 243 8.58 -36.42 -30.56
CA TYR A 243 9.93 -36.11 -30.12
C TYR A 243 9.98 -35.10 -28.96
N LEU A 244 8.83 -34.57 -28.54
CA LEU A 244 8.74 -33.66 -27.39
C LEU A 244 8.67 -34.48 -26.10
N GLY A 245 9.72 -34.42 -25.28
CA GLY A 245 9.80 -35.16 -24.01
C GLY A 245 8.79 -34.68 -22.96
N SER A 246 8.56 -35.48 -21.92
CA SER A 246 7.56 -35.21 -20.86
C SER A 246 7.70 -33.86 -20.17
N ALA A 247 8.94 -33.37 -19.98
CA ALA A 247 9.19 -32.05 -19.38
C ALA A 247 8.67 -30.89 -20.24
N LEU A 248 8.65 -31.05 -21.57
CA LEU A 248 8.10 -30.03 -22.47
C LEU A 248 6.57 -30.07 -22.47
N LEU A 249 5.98 -31.27 -22.35
CA LEU A 249 4.53 -31.44 -22.23
C LEU A 249 4.01 -30.80 -20.94
N ASP A 250 4.71 -30.95 -19.82
CA ASP A 250 4.38 -30.29 -18.54
C ASP A 250 4.49 -28.75 -18.64
N ASP A 251 5.53 -28.23 -19.30
CA ASP A 251 5.71 -26.79 -19.55
C ASP A 251 4.59 -26.23 -20.46
N LEU A 252 4.24 -26.96 -21.52
CA LEU A 252 3.15 -26.61 -22.44
C LEU A 252 1.80 -26.59 -21.73
N GLN A 253 1.53 -27.55 -20.86
CA GLN A 253 0.29 -27.59 -20.08
C GLN A 253 0.20 -26.41 -19.10
N THR A 254 1.32 -26.01 -18.51
CA THR A 254 1.42 -24.82 -17.66
C THR A 254 1.15 -23.54 -18.45
N ARG A 255 1.71 -23.41 -19.66
CA ARG A 255 1.51 -22.26 -20.54
C ARG A 255 0.08 -22.15 -21.06
N ILE A 256 -0.54 -23.26 -21.46
CA ILE A 256 -1.96 -23.30 -21.85
C ILE A 256 -2.86 -22.82 -20.71
N THR A 257 -2.61 -23.28 -19.49
CA THR A 257 -3.37 -22.85 -18.31
C THR A 257 -3.21 -21.35 -18.06
N THR A 258 -2.00 -20.83 -18.24
CA THR A 258 -1.70 -19.40 -18.12
C THR A 258 -2.43 -18.58 -19.19
N ALA A 259 -2.34 -18.98 -20.46
CA ALA A 259 -3.00 -18.32 -21.58
C ALA A 259 -4.54 -18.34 -21.47
N GLN A 260 -5.13 -19.43 -20.97
CA GLN A 260 -6.56 -19.50 -20.63
C GLN A 260 -6.95 -18.49 -19.56
N GLY A 261 -6.10 -18.30 -18.54
CA GLY A 261 -6.31 -17.29 -17.50
C GLY A 261 -6.36 -15.87 -18.04
N PHE A 262 -5.67 -15.59 -19.16
CA PHE A 262 -5.69 -14.29 -19.85
C PHE A 262 -6.77 -14.19 -20.96
N GLY A 263 -7.58 -15.23 -21.16
CA GLY A 263 -8.66 -15.23 -22.16
C GLY A 263 -8.21 -15.49 -23.60
N GLU A 264 -7.00 -16.04 -23.81
CA GLU A 264 -6.51 -16.40 -25.14
C GLU A 264 -7.14 -17.71 -25.66
N ASN A 265 -7.28 -17.81 -26.99
CA ASN A 265 -7.79 -19.01 -27.64
C ASN A 265 -6.69 -20.08 -27.77
N VAL A 266 -6.72 -21.06 -26.86
CA VAL A 266 -5.74 -22.16 -26.79
C VAL A 266 -6.21 -23.46 -27.46
N THR A 267 -7.35 -23.47 -28.16
CA THR A 267 -7.99 -24.72 -28.63
C THR A 267 -7.07 -25.53 -29.55
N SER A 268 -6.28 -24.86 -30.39
CA SER A 268 -5.32 -25.51 -31.29
C SER A 268 -4.16 -26.17 -30.52
N ALA A 269 -3.67 -25.54 -29.45
CA ALA A 269 -2.60 -26.07 -28.62
C ALA A 269 -3.07 -27.24 -27.74
N GLN A 270 -4.29 -27.16 -27.20
CA GLN A 270 -4.90 -28.29 -26.48
C GLN A 270 -5.10 -29.51 -27.38
N LYS A 271 -5.51 -29.30 -28.64
CA LYS A 271 -5.69 -30.37 -29.61
C LYS A 271 -4.38 -31.03 -30.04
N ALA A 272 -3.27 -30.29 -29.95
CA ALA A 272 -1.94 -30.84 -30.22
C ALA A 272 -1.43 -31.73 -29.06
N LEU A 273 -1.90 -31.52 -27.83
CA LEU A 273 -1.53 -32.32 -26.65
C LEU A 273 -2.38 -33.58 -26.45
N SER A 274 -3.52 -33.70 -27.12
CA SER A 274 -4.47 -34.82 -27.02
C SER A 274 -4.27 -35.86 -28.12
#